data_AF-A0A1T1BK24-F1
#
_entry.id   AF-A0A1T1BK24-F1
#
_cell.length_a   1.000
_cell.length_b   1.000
_cell.length_c   1.000
_cell.angle_alpha   90.00
_cell.angle_beta   90.00
_cell.angle_gamma   90.00
#
_symmetry.space_group_name_H-M   'P 1'
#
loop_
_entity.id
_entity.type
_entity.pdbx_description
1 polymer ?
#
loop_
_entity_poly.entity_id
_entity_poly.type
_entity_poly.pdbx_seq_one_letter_code
_entity_poly.pdbx_strand_id
1 'polypeptide(L)'
;MDLIYKNYYRHFYLKTGGFLPTKPLNKNLFPGDYFQIKNGTITLLGNLYRNGILSPDEVSLSPVIKLNPSSWSFSDGISKPYSGRGFGNSAIEGQFEFSKQILAFTNKGSFIFRAAEPESMKIENWNDIQQQLIIKLTQTLFSFRELYIVTESATAASTTLAVAGEANAELELASDSENFGLVDIFGHDNTKTIQSKDIDYYHRETKRKPAYFKAKKLVVQDDKLAYFISDFLHKTYNSSEWTDTFFDSNFHNDIALSSQIIMQNAQSHFLDMLQANELNPNNALLYFKWTDTNLDDVEKLFEGYGS
;
A
#
# COMPACT_ATOMS: atom_id res chain seq x y z
N MET A 1 -0.56 -6.44 -9.61
CA MET A 1 -0.91 -5.15 -10.25
C MET A 1 -0.09 -4.97 -11.52
N ASP A 2 -0.57 -4.22 -12.53
CA ASP A 2 0.23 -3.96 -13.75
C ASP A 2 1.44 -3.07 -13.42
N LEU A 3 2.62 -3.44 -13.96
CA LEU A 3 3.89 -2.72 -13.81
C LEU A 3 3.80 -1.27 -14.29
N ILE A 4 2.85 -0.95 -15.18
CA ILE A 4 2.66 0.41 -15.69
C ILE A 4 2.38 1.44 -14.59
N TYR A 5 1.77 1.02 -13.48
CA TYR A 5 1.45 1.91 -12.35
C TYR A 5 2.57 2.02 -11.31
N LYS A 6 3.62 1.20 -11.42
CA LYS A 6 4.70 1.11 -10.43
C LYS A 6 5.35 2.46 -10.16
N ASN A 7 5.63 3.20 -11.24
CA ASN A 7 6.26 4.50 -11.14
C ASN A 7 5.38 5.52 -10.39
N TYR A 8 4.08 5.52 -10.69
CA TYR A 8 3.09 6.35 -9.99
C TYR A 8 3.04 6.02 -8.50
N TYR A 9 2.91 4.75 -8.13
CA TYR A 9 2.85 4.31 -6.72
C TYR A 9 4.09 4.71 -5.92
N ARG A 10 5.29 4.51 -6.49
CA ARG A 10 6.56 4.87 -5.84
C ARG A 10 6.68 6.38 -5.64
N HIS A 11 6.35 7.18 -6.65
CA HIS A 11 6.35 8.64 -6.52
C HIS A 11 5.29 9.12 -5.54
N PHE A 12 4.11 8.50 -5.54
CA PHE A 12 3.04 8.84 -4.61
C PHE A 12 3.50 8.67 -3.17
N TYR A 13 4.08 7.51 -2.83
CA TYR A 13 4.64 7.25 -1.52
C TYR A 13 5.68 8.30 -1.11
N LEU A 14 6.64 8.60 -2.00
CA LEU A 14 7.71 9.56 -1.72
C LEU A 14 7.23 11.00 -1.57
N LYS A 15 6.28 11.45 -2.40
CA LYS A 15 5.82 12.85 -2.45
C LYS A 15 4.80 13.17 -1.36
N THR A 16 3.98 12.20 -0.96
CA THR A 16 2.90 12.40 0.03
C THR A 16 3.31 12.08 1.46
N GLY A 17 4.56 11.65 1.70
CA GLY A 17 5.04 11.29 3.03
C GLY A 17 4.51 9.94 3.50
N GLY A 18 4.42 8.97 2.57
CA GLY A 18 4.16 7.57 2.88
C GLY A 18 2.74 7.06 2.60
N PHE A 19 1.87 7.85 1.96
CA PHE A 19 0.56 7.33 1.55
C PHE A 19 0.68 6.42 0.33
N LEU A 20 -0.25 5.47 0.24
CA LEU A 20 -0.42 4.56 -0.88
C LEU A 20 -1.82 4.75 -1.49
N PRO A 21 -1.94 4.79 -2.82
CA PRO A 21 -3.23 4.88 -3.48
C PRO A 21 -3.95 3.52 -3.50
N THR A 22 -5.27 3.55 -3.31
CA THR A 22 -6.15 2.39 -3.49
C THR A 22 -6.65 2.24 -4.93
N LYS A 23 -6.33 3.18 -5.83
CA LYS A 23 -6.58 3.05 -7.27
C LYS A 23 -5.32 2.54 -7.98
N PRO A 24 -5.44 1.54 -8.86
CA PRO A 24 -6.67 1.08 -9.52
C PRO A 24 -7.47 -0.03 -8.78
N LEU A 25 -7.09 -0.41 -7.56
CA LEU A 25 -7.75 -1.51 -6.80
C LEU A 25 -9.23 -1.24 -6.45
N ASN A 26 -9.69 0.02 -6.54
CA ASN A 26 -11.08 0.45 -6.31
C ASN A 26 -11.67 0.03 -4.95
N LYS A 27 -10.83 -0.04 -3.92
CA LYS A 27 -11.28 -0.27 -2.53
C LYS A 27 -11.17 1.03 -1.73
N ASN A 28 -12.16 1.28 -0.89
CA ASN A 28 -12.07 2.30 0.14
C ASN A 28 -11.43 1.65 1.37
N LEU A 29 -10.38 2.27 1.90
CA LEU A 29 -9.69 1.78 3.09
C LEU A 29 -9.77 2.83 4.20
N PHE A 30 -10.23 2.39 5.37
CA PHE A 30 -10.46 3.22 6.55
C PHE A 30 -9.45 2.89 7.65
N PRO A 31 -9.19 3.82 8.59
CA PRO A 31 -8.40 3.51 9.77
C PRO A 31 -8.98 2.28 10.49
N GLY A 32 -8.11 1.36 10.89
CA GLY A 32 -8.47 0.09 11.50
C GLY A 32 -8.75 -1.04 10.49
N ASP A 33 -8.84 -0.78 9.18
CA ASP A 33 -8.90 -1.87 8.21
C ASP A 33 -7.60 -2.68 8.25
N TYR A 34 -7.70 -4.00 8.32
CA TYR A 34 -6.54 -4.89 8.30
C TYR A 34 -6.59 -5.84 7.11
N PHE A 35 -5.43 -6.05 6.49
CA PHE A 35 -5.32 -6.70 5.20
C PHE A 35 -3.99 -7.44 5.03
N GLN A 36 -3.92 -8.24 3.98
CA GLN A 36 -2.69 -8.86 3.48
C GLN A 36 -2.38 -8.40 2.07
N ILE A 37 -1.10 -8.29 1.76
CA ILE A 37 -0.61 -8.17 0.39
C ILE A 37 -0.13 -9.56 -0.01
N LYS A 38 -0.80 -10.19 -0.97
CA LYS A 38 -0.38 -11.48 -1.53
C LYS A 38 -0.51 -11.42 -3.05
N ASN A 39 0.54 -11.84 -3.76
CA ASN A 39 0.57 -11.90 -5.22
C ASN A 39 0.11 -10.58 -5.87
N GLY A 40 0.69 -9.46 -5.44
CA GLY A 40 0.35 -8.14 -5.96
C GLY A 40 -1.07 -7.66 -5.68
N THR A 41 -1.78 -8.28 -4.73
CA THR A 41 -3.20 -8.01 -4.42
C THR A 41 -3.42 -7.72 -2.94
N ILE A 42 -4.15 -6.63 -2.66
CA ILE A 42 -4.61 -6.29 -1.31
C ILE A 42 -5.90 -7.05 -0.99
N THR A 43 -5.81 -7.99 -0.06
CA THR A 43 -6.94 -8.77 0.47
C THR A 43 -7.34 -8.21 1.83
N LEU A 44 -8.47 -7.48 1.87
CA LEU A 44 -9.04 -6.96 3.10
C LEU A 44 -9.60 -8.13 3.92
N LEU A 45 -9.18 -8.21 5.17
CA LEU A 45 -9.56 -9.30 6.08
C LEU A 45 -10.62 -8.86 7.09
N GLY A 46 -10.69 -7.56 7.38
CA GLY A 46 -11.70 -6.98 8.26
C GLY A 46 -11.31 -5.59 8.73
N ASN A 47 -11.95 -5.13 9.80
CA ASN A 47 -11.67 -3.86 10.45
C ASN A 47 -11.60 -4.09 11.97
N LEU A 48 -10.66 -3.45 12.68
CA LEU A 48 -10.43 -3.67 14.12
C LEU A 48 -11.69 -3.45 14.99
N TYR A 49 -12.59 -2.57 14.54
CA TYR A 49 -13.79 -2.21 15.29
C TYR A 49 -14.96 -3.15 14.94
N ARG A 50 -14.97 -3.67 13.72
CA ARG A 50 -15.98 -4.63 13.25
C ARG A 50 -15.52 -6.02 13.68
N ASN A 51 -16.35 -6.73 14.45
CA ASN A 51 -16.05 -8.04 15.08
C ASN A 51 -15.37 -7.97 16.46
N GLY A 52 -15.27 -6.79 17.09
CA GLY A 52 -14.90 -6.68 18.51
C GLY A 52 -13.45 -7.02 18.83
N ILE A 53 -12.53 -6.85 17.88
CA ILE A 53 -11.08 -7.00 18.14
C ILE A 53 -10.66 -5.92 19.14
N LEU A 54 -11.10 -4.69 18.94
CA LEU A 54 -11.06 -3.62 19.92
C LEU A 54 -12.47 -3.12 20.21
N SER A 55 -12.69 -2.68 21.46
CA SER A 55 -13.90 -1.91 21.76
C SER A 55 -13.84 -0.57 21.04
N PRO A 56 -14.95 -0.04 20.50
CA PRO A 56 -14.97 1.30 19.91
C PRO A 56 -14.44 2.39 20.84
N ASP A 57 -14.62 2.23 22.16
CA ASP A 57 -14.17 3.19 23.17
C ASP A 57 -12.66 3.15 23.42
N GLU A 58 -11.97 2.07 23.02
CA GLU A 58 -10.52 1.92 23.16
C GLU A 58 -9.75 2.67 22.06
N VAL A 59 -10.44 3.26 21.07
CA VAL A 59 -9.82 3.81 19.87
C VAL A 59 -10.18 5.28 19.73
N SER A 60 -9.16 6.13 19.73
CA SER A 60 -9.28 7.55 19.39
C SER A 60 -8.90 7.78 17.93
N LEU A 61 -9.82 8.35 17.17
CA LEU A 61 -9.52 8.88 15.83
C LEU A 61 -9.28 10.38 15.93
N SER A 62 -8.27 10.85 15.22
CA SER A 62 -7.96 12.28 15.14
C SER A 62 -9.11 13.06 14.51
N PRO A 63 -9.24 14.37 14.79
CA PRO A 63 -9.99 15.26 13.92
C PRO A 63 -9.39 15.25 12.50
N VAL A 64 -10.12 15.83 11.56
CA VAL A 64 -9.66 15.98 10.17
C VAL A 64 -8.38 16.82 10.11
N ILE A 65 -7.35 16.26 9.48
CA ILE A 65 -6.03 16.89 9.31
C ILE A 65 -5.93 17.37 7.86
N LYS A 66 -5.78 18.68 7.65
CA LYS A 66 -5.49 19.21 6.31
C LYS A 66 -4.07 18.85 5.89
N LEU A 67 -3.94 18.26 4.71
CA LEU A 67 -2.65 17.89 4.13
C LEU A 67 -2.15 19.00 3.19
N ASN A 68 -0.84 19.04 2.94
CA ASN A 68 -0.23 20.01 2.04
C ASN A 68 -0.65 19.74 0.58
N PRO A 69 -1.42 20.62 -0.09
CA PRO A 69 -1.85 20.40 -1.46
C PRO A 69 -0.70 20.28 -2.47
N SER A 70 0.42 20.97 -2.23
CA SER A 70 1.59 20.93 -3.12
C SER A 70 2.26 19.55 -3.16
N SER A 71 2.16 18.77 -2.09
CA SER A 71 2.65 17.38 -2.03
C SER A 71 1.74 16.40 -2.79
N TRP A 72 0.56 16.85 -3.20
CA TRP A 72 -0.48 16.06 -3.86
C TRP A 72 -0.75 16.52 -5.30
N SER A 73 0.22 17.22 -5.89
CA SER A 73 0.22 17.62 -7.29
C SER A 73 1.61 17.39 -7.88
N PHE A 74 1.79 16.31 -8.62
CA PHE A 74 3.08 15.91 -9.18
C PHE A 74 2.92 15.05 -10.43
N SER A 75 3.98 14.99 -11.22
CA SER A 75 4.03 14.28 -12.49
C SER A 75 5.43 13.76 -12.76
N ASP A 76 5.53 12.75 -13.59
CA ASP A 76 6.80 12.23 -14.10
C ASP A 76 6.70 11.89 -15.59
N GLY A 77 7.72 12.31 -16.36
CA GLY A 77 7.77 12.12 -17.82
C GLY A 77 6.67 12.83 -18.61
N ILE A 78 6.30 14.06 -18.20
CA ILE A 78 5.26 14.86 -18.86
C ILE A 78 5.86 16.13 -19.45
N SER A 79 5.45 16.45 -20.68
CA SER A 79 5.64 17.77 -21.28
C SER A 79 4.29 18.38 -21.66
N LYS A 80 4.26 19.70 -21.78
CA LYS A 80 3.07 20.49 -22.14
C LYS A 80 3.31 21.16 -23.49
N PRO A 81 3.30 20.42 -24.62
CA PRO A 81 3.61 20.97 -25.95
C PRO A 81 2.66 22.10 -26.36
N TYR A 82 1.44 22.13 -25.81
CA TYR A 82 0.50 23.21 -26.05
C TYR A 82 -0.33 23.52 -24.79
N SER A 83 -0.43 24.81 -24.47
CA SER A 83 -1.40 25.37 -23.53
C SER A 83 -1.76 26.76 -24.05
N GLY A 84 -3.03 26.97 -24.40
CA GLY A 84 -3.45 28.21 -25.04
C GLY A 84 -4.97 28.33 -25.18
N ARG A 85 -5.39 29.43 -25.80
CA ARG A 85 -6.79 29.71 -26.10
C ARG A 85 -7.13 29.24 -27.51
N GLY A 86 -8.34 28.71 -27.66
CA GLY A 86 -8.96 28.36 -28.93
C GLY A 86 -10.29 29.08 -29.09
N PHE A 87 -10.73 29.21 -30.34
CA PHE A 87 -12.05 29.74 -30.69
C PHE A 87 -12.88 28.61 -31.31
N GLY A 88 -14.05 28.37 -30.74
CA GLY A 88 -15.07 27.48 -31.29
C GLY A 88 -16.18 28.29 -31.96
N ASN A 89 -16.87 27.70 -32.93
CA ASN A 89 -18.02 28.33 -33.57
C ASN A 89 -19.22 27.37 -33.48
N SER A 90 -20.26 27.79 -32.75
CA SER A 90 -21.50 27.04 -32.53
C SER A 90 -22.66 27.74 -33.25
N ALA A 91 -23.55 26.97 -33.88
CA ALA A 91 -24.73 27.52 -34.56
C ALA A 91 -25.74 28.16 -33.59
N ILE A 92 -25.65 27.90 -32.28
CA ILE A 92 -26.57 28.38 -31.25
C ILE A 92 -25.94 29.53 -30.44
N GLU A 93 -24.64 29.44 -30.12
CA GLU A 93 -23.95 30.38 -29.22
C GLU A 93 -22.99 31.36 -29.94
N GLY A 94 -22.77 31.20 -31.25
CA GLY A 94 -21.80 31.99 -31.99
C GLY A 94 -20.35 31.59 -31.73
N GLN A 95 -19.42 32.55 -31.81
CA GLN A 95 -18.02 32.35 -31.44
C GLN A 95 -17.88 32.27 -29.92
N PHE A 96 -17.29 31.19 -29.42
CA PHE A 96 -16.97 31.03 -28.00
C PHE A 96 -15.48 30.76 -27.82
N GLU A 97 -14.91 31.25 -26.71
CA GLU A 97 -13.52 30.98 -26.34
C GLU A 97 -13.45 29.74 -25.45
N PHE A 98 -12.41 28.93 -25.65
CA PHE A 98 -12.09 27.82 -24.76
C PHE A 98 -10.58 27.75 -24.50
N SER A 99 -10.21 27.19 -23.35
CA SER A 99 -8.81 26.87 -23.07
C SER A 99 -8.51 25.46 -23.55
N LYS A 100 -7.41 25.25 -24.26
CA LYS A 100 -6.95 23.93 -24.72
C LYS A 100 -5.55 23.62 -24.19
N GLN A 101 -5.34 22.39 -23.77
CA GLN A 101 -4.06 21.89 -23.26
C GLN A 101 -3.80 20.51 -23.85
N ILE A 102 -2.57 20.30 -24.34
CA ILE A 102 -2.08 19.00 -24.78
C ILE A 102 -0.98 18.58 -23.80
N LEU A 103 -1.12 17.39 -23.23
CA LEU A 103 -0.12 16.73 -22.41
C LEU A 103 0.51 15.60 -23.20
N ALA A 104 1.83 15.60 -23.33
CA ALA A 104 2.57 14.52 -23.98
C ALA A 104 3.42 13.76 -22.95
N PHE A 105 3.35 12.44 -23.03
CA PHE A 105 3.95 11.51 -22.08
C PHE A 105 5.16 10.83 -22.73
N THR A 106 6.34 10.99 -22.13
CA THR A 106 7.60 10.53 -22.73
C THR A 106 7.68 9.01 -22.81
N ASN A 107 7.29 8.31 -21.74
CA ASN A 107 7.47 6.86 -21.60
C ASN A 107 6.17 6.17 -21.18
N LYS A 108 6.10 4.87 -21.43
CA LYS A 108 5.11 3.99 -20.80
C LYS A 108 5.20 4.10 -19.27
N GLY A 109 4.07 4.29 -18.59
CA GLY A 109 4.02 4.51 -17.15
C GLY A 109 4.40 5.92 -16.68
N SER A 110 4.68 6.86 -17.59
CA SER A 110 4.68 8.30 -17.28
C SER A 110 3.28 8.71 -16.81
N PHE A 111 3.20 9.67 -15.89
CA PHE A 111 1.93 10.00 -15.25
C PHE A 111 1.85 11.47 -14.82
N ILE A 112 0.62 11.95 -14.65
CA ILE A 112 0.30 13.21 -13.98
C ILE A 112 -0.81 12.99 -12.96
N PHE A 113 -0.60 13.47 -11.74
CA PHE A 113 -1.54 13.36 -10.64
C PHE A 113 -1.79 14.74 -10.01
N ARG A 114 -3.06 15.01 -9.70
CA ARG A 114 -3.48 16.20 -8.98
C ARG A 114 -4.62 15.87 -8.03
N ALA A 115 -4.53 16.34 -6.79
CA ALA A 115 -5.64 16.33 -5.84
C ALA A 115 -5.87 17.73 -5.25
N ALA A 116 -7.15 18.07 -5.06
CA ALA A 116 -7.57 19.32 -4.45
C ALA A 116 -7.97 19.08 -2.98
N GLU A 117 -7.51 19.98 -2.10
CA GLU A 117 -7.85 19.97 -0.67
C GLU A 117 -7.68 18.60 0.01
N PRO A 118 -6.50 17.96 -0.08
CA PRO A 118 -6.27 16.68 0.57
C PRO A 118 -6.40 16.84 2.08
N GLU A 119 -7.07 15.89 2.72
CA GLU A 119 -7.21 15.80 4.17
C GLU A 119 -7.11 14.34 4.62
N SER A 120 -6.72 14.10 5.86
CA SER A 120 -6.63 12.76 6.43
C SER A 120 -7.27 12.64 7.81
N MET A 121 -7.49 11.40 8.22
CA MET A 121 -7.88 11.00 9.56
C MET A 121 -7.01 9.81 9.97
N LYS A 122 -6.53 9.80 11.21
CA LYS A 122 -5.63 8.74 11.72
C LYS A 122 -6.07 8.22 13.07
N ILE A 123 -5.60 7.02 13.42
CA ILE A 123 -5.66 6.51 14.79
C ILE A 123 -4.65 7.32 15.63
N GLU A 124 -5.15 8.07 16.61
CA GLU A 124 -4.36 8.96 17.44
C GLU A 124 -3.63 8.20 18.55
N ASN A 125 -4.34 7.27 19.19
CA ASN A 125 -3.84 6.49 20.33
C ASN A 125 -3.18 5.17 19.91
N TRP A 126 -2.52 5.15 18.74
CA TRP A 126 -1.88 3.93 18.21
C TRP A 126 -0.94 3.27 19.23
N ASN A 127 -0.15 4.08 19.94
CA ASN A 127 0.83 3.59 20.90
C ASN A 127 0.21 2.81 22.06
N ASP A 128 -1.03 3.13 22.41
CA ASP A 128 -1.75 2.51 23.52
C ASP A 128 -2.33 1.15 23.10
N ILE A 129 -2.78 1.02 21.85
CA ILE A 129 -3.45 -0.19 21.35
C ILE A 129 -2.51 -1.21 20.69
N GLN A 130 -1.32 -0.79 20.25
CA GLN A 130 -0.46 -1.61 19.39
C GLN A 130 -0.07 -2.98 19.97
N GLN A 131 0.20 -3.05 21.28
CA GLN A 131 0.61 -4.30 21.95
C GLN A 131 -0.57 -5.27 22.08
N GLN A 132 -1.73 -4.74 22.46
CA GLN A 132 -2.98 -5.51 22.51
C GLN A 132 -3.32 -6.09 21.13
N LEU A 133 -3.10 -5.31 20.06
CA LEU A 133 -3.30 -5.76 18.69
C LEU A 133 -2.36 -6.90 18.29
N ILE A 134 -1.09 -6.87 18.71
CA ILE A 134 -0.17 -8.01 18.48
C ILE A 134 -0.76 -9.27 19.09
N ILE A 135 -1.13 -9.23 20.37
CA ILE A 135 -1.65 -10.38 21.11
C ILE A 135 -2.93 -10.92 20.44
N LYS A 136 -3.94 -10.06 20.24
CA LYS A 136 -5.24 -10.47 19.72
C LYS A 136 -5.17 -10.98 18.28
N LEU A 137 -4.37 -10.36 17.43
CA LEU A 137 -4.30 -10.74 16.01
C LEU A 137 -3.45 -11.98 15.78
N THR A 138 -2.36 -12.18 16.55
CA THR A 138 -1.44 -13.32 16.37
C THR A 138 -1.85 -14.58 17.12
N GLN A 139 -2.68 -14.47 18.18
CA GLN A 139 -3.08 -15.63 18.99
C GLN A 139 -4.54 -16.00 18.84
N THR A 140 -5.42 -15.00 18.76
CA THR A 140 -6.86 -15.25 18.89
C THR A 140 -7.54 -15.41 17.53
N LEU A 141 -7.04 -14.72 16.50
CA LEU A 141 -7.76 -14.60 15.23
C LEU A 141 -7.01 -15.21 14.04
N PHE A 142 -5.70 -15.01 13.96
CA PHE A 142 -4.93 -15.43 12.80
C PHE A 142 -3.53 -15.92 13.18
N SER A 143 -3.09 -17.04 12.60
CA SER A 143 -1.69 -17.48 12.66
C SER A 143 -0.80 -16.74 11.64
N PHE A 144 -1.29 -15.65 11.04
CA PHE A 144 -0.59 -14.94 9.98
C PHE A 144 0.53 -14.07 10.53
N ARG A 145 1.73 -14.18 9.94
CA ARG A 145 2.90 -13.39 10.33
C ARG A 145 3.11 -12.11 9.53
N GLU A 146 2.36 -11.98 8.45
CA GLU A 146 2.34 -10.80 7.62
C GLU A 146 0.93 -10.24 7.64
N LEU A 147 0.78 -9.10 8.29
CA LEU A 147 -0.49 -8.41 8.46
C LEU A 147 -0.24 -6.91 8.43
N TYR A 148 -1.12 -6.20 7.73
CA TYR A 148 -1.10 -4.75 7.64
C TYR A 148 -2.34 -4.19 8.31
N ILE A 149 -2.19 -3.07 9.01
CA ILE A 149 -3.30 -2.29 9.59
C ILE A 149 -3.23 -0.89 9.05
N VAL A 150 -4.31 -0.40 8.46
CA VAL A 150 -4.47 0.99 8.03
C VAL A 150 -4.52 1.86 9.28
N THR A 151 -3.57 2.78 9.41
CA THR A 151 -3.47 3.69 10.56
C THR A 151 -3.92 5.10 10.22
N GLU A 152 -3.87 5.47 8.95
CA GLU A 152 -4.27 6.78 8.45
C GLU A 152 -4.91 6.62 7.07
N SER A 153 -6.03 7.30 6.84
CA SER A 153 -6.70 7.34 5.55
C SER A 153 -6.84 8.79 5.11
N ALA A 154 -6.56 9.03 3.83
CA ALA A 154 -6.65 10.34 3.20
C ALA A 154 -7.64 10.36 2.04
N THR A 155 -8.19 11.54 1.84
CA THR A 155 -9.23 11.84 0.87
C THR A 155 -9.07 13.27 0.38
N ALA A 156 -9.50 13.55 -0.84
CA ALA A 156 -9.44 14.87 -1.45
C ALA A 156 -10.81 15.25 -2.02
N ALA A 157 -11.07 16.55 -2.15
CA ALA A 157 -12.30 17.06 -2.74
C ALA A 157 -12.45 16.62 -4.20
N SER A 158 -11.34 16.65 -4.94
CA SER A 158 -11.25 16.08 -6.27
C SER A 158 -9.87 15.48 -6.52
N THR A 159 -9.80 14.48 -7.39
CA THR A 159 -8.54 13.83 -7.80
C THR A 159 -8.58 13.53 -9.29
N THR A 160 -7.47 13.76 -9.97
CA THR A 160 -7.31 13.42 -11.38
C THR A 160 -5.97 12.72 -11.57
N LEU A 161 -6.00 11.56 -12.23
CA LEU A 161 -4.83 10.78 -12.57
C LEU A 161 -4.88 10.42 -14.06
N ALA A 162 -3.76 10.62 -14.75
CA ALA A 162 -3.52 10.09 -16.08
C ALA A 162 -2.21 9.29 -16.09
N VAL A 163 -2.22 8.11 -16.70
CA VAL A 163 -1.05 7.21 -16.84
C VAL A 163 -0.94 6.76 -18.29
N ALA A 164 0.23 6.95 -18.88
CA ALA A 164 0.53 6.56 -20.25
C ALA A 164 0.61 5.03 -20.41
N GLY A 165 -0.12 4.51 -21.40
CA GLY A 165 -0.11 3.12 -21.84
C GLY A 165 1.12 2.76 -22.66
N GLU A 166 1.58 3.70 -23.48
CA GLU A 166 2.76 3.55 -24.33
C GLU A 166 3.62 4.82 -24.31
N ALA A 167 4.80 4.76 -24.92
CA ALA A 167 5.63 5.93 -25.13
C ALA A 167 4.98 6.90 -26.13
N ASN A 168 5.19 8.21 -25.95
CA ASN A 168 4.58 9.28 -26.75
C ASN A 168 3.04 9.28 -26.71
N ALA A 169 2.45 8.81 -25.61
CA ALA A 169 1.03 8.96 -25.37
C ALA A 169 0.65 10.43 -25.23
N GLU A 170 -0.59 10.77 -25.60
CA GLU A 170 -1.07 12.14 -25.64
C GLU A 170 -2.47 12.25 -25.04
N LEU A 171 -2.68 13.30 -24.25
CA LEU A 171 -3.97 13.67 -23.69
C LEU A 171 -4.30 15.11 -24.07
N GLU A 172 -5.36 15.29 -24.85
CA GLU A 172 -5.89 16.60 -25.21
C GLU A 172 -7.10 16.93 -24.33
N LEU A 173 -7.05 18.12 -23.72
CA LEU A 173 -8.05 18.64 -22.80
C LEU A 173 -8.53 19.99 -23.29
N ALA A 174 -9.81 20.28 -23.04
CA ALA A 174 -10.38 21.62 -23.22
C ALA A 174 -11.24 22.01 -22.01
N SER A 175 -11.34 23.31 -21.72
CA SER A 175 -12.23 23.85 -20.70
C SER A 175 -12.98 25.05 -21.23
N ASP A 176 -14.28 25.08 -20.93
CA ASP A 176 -15.21 26.15 -21.34
C ASP A 176 -15.04 27.42 -20.47
N SER A 177 -14.30 27.33 -19.37
CA SER A 177 -13.98 28.48 -18.51
C SER A 177 -12.73 29.22 -18.99
N GLU A 178 -12.86 30.52 -19.20
CA GLU A 178 -11.73 31.40 -19.47
C GLU A 178 -10.82 31.48 -18.23
N ASN A 179 -9.60 30.96 -18.34
CA ASN A 179 -8.55 31.17 -17.34
C ASN A 179 -7.53 32.15 -17.93
N PHE A 180 -7.40 33.32 -17.32
CA PHE A 180 -6.42 34.34 -17.72
C PHE A 180 -5.00 33.91 -17.26
N GLY A 181 -4.23 33.20 -18.10
CA GLY A 181 -2.82 32.85 -17.81
C GLY A 181 -2.26 31.65 -18.61
N LEU A 182 -1.07 31.15 -18.22
CA LEU A 182 -0.54 29.84 -18.64
C LEU A 182 -1.45 28.75 -18.09
N VAL A 183 -2.37 28.24 -18.91
CA VAL A 183 -3.50 27.48 -18.41
C VAL A 183 -3.11 26.04 -18.10
N ASP A 184 -3.11 25.69 -16.80
CA ASP A 184 -3.12 24.30 -16.37
C ASP A 184 -4.55 23.85 -16.06
N ILE A 185 -5.25 23.37 -17.10
CA ILE A 185 -6.62 22.89 -16.98
C ILE A 185 -6.70 21.44 -16.47
N PHE A 186 -5.56 20.75 -16.30
CA PHE A 186 -5.56 19.38 -15.81
C PHE A 186 -6.19 19.30 -14.41
N GLY A 187 -7.26 18.51 -14.32
CA GLY A 187 -8.02 18.29 -13.09
C GLY A 187 -8.97 19.41 -12.68
N HIS A 188 -9.15 20.44 -13.51
CA HIS A 188 -10.12 21.51 -13.27
C HIS A 188 -11.56 21.05 -13.54
N ASP A 189 -12.55 21.72 -12.90
CA ASP A 189 -13.89 21.15 -12.85
C ASP A 189 -14.63 21.14 -14.18
N ASN A 190 -14.33 22.13 -15.01
CA ASN A 190 -14.93 22.34 -16.33
C ASN A 190 -14.10 21.73 -17.47
N THR A 191 -13.08 20.94 -17.13
CA THR A 191 -12.22 20.32 -18.14
C THR A 191 -12.84 19.05 -18.70
N LYS A 192 -12.89 18.98 -20.03
CA LYS A 192 -13.34 17.84 -20.82
C LYS A 192 -12.15 17.25 -21.59
N THR A 193 -12.14 15.93 -21.72
CA THR A 193 -11.18 15.23 -22.59
C THR A 193 -11.66 15.31 -24.03
N ILE A 194 -10.81 15.84 -24.91
CA ILE A 194 -11.08 15.91 -26.35
C ILE A 194 -10.52 14.67 -27.04
N GLN A 195 -9.29 14.29 -26.69
CA GLN A 195 -8.61 13.14 -27.26
C GLN A 195 -7.74 12.47 -26.21
N SER A 196 -7.70 11.14 -26.28
CA SER A 196 -6.83 10.30 -25.46
C SER A 196 -6.18 9.27 -26.37
N LYS A 197 -4.87 9.40 -26.61
CA LYS A 197 -4.09 8.51 -27.46
C LYS A 197 -3.09 7.76 -26.59
N ASP A 198 -3.18 6.43 -26.61
CA ASP A 198 -2.27 5.52 -25.89
C ASP A 198 -2.16 5.79 -24.38
N ILE A 199 -3.21 6.36 -23.78
CA ILE A 199 -3.36 6.51 -22.32
C ILE A 199 -4.03 5.25 -21.79
N ASP A 200 -3.38 4.59 -20.83
CA ASP A 200 -3.89 3.36 -20.21
C ASP A 200 -4.94 3.66 -19.15
N TYR A 201 -4.71 4.69 -18.35
CA TYR A 201 -5.62 5.08 -17.29
C TYR A 201 -5.83 6.58 -17.29
N TYR A 202 -7.08 7.01 -17.41
CA TYR A 202 -7.49 8.38 -17.16
C TYR A 202 -8.74 8.38 -16.29
N HIS A 203 -8.65 8.99 -15.13
CA HIS A 203 -9.78 9.04 -14.22
C HIS A 203 -9.80 10.32 -13.39
N ARG A 204 -10.97 10.95 -13.35
CA ARG A 204 -11.31 12.06 -12.47
C ARG A 204 -12.38 11.61 -11.49
N GLU A 205 -12.10 11.77 -10.21
CA GLU A 205 -13.06 11.54 -9.12
C GLU A 205 -13.34 12.87 -8.44
N THR A 206 -14.62 13.23 -8.36
CA THR A 206 -15.12 14.44 -7.70
C THR A 206 -15.79 14.14 -6.36
N LYS A 207 -15.93 12.86 -5.99
CA LYS A 207 -16.45 12.47 -4.68
C LYS A 207 -15.30 12.27 -3.70
N ARG A 208 -15.46 12.89 -2.53
CA ARG A 208 -14.57 12.72 -1.37
C ARG A 208 -14.63 11.27 -0.87
N LYS A 209 -13.70 10.43 -1.32
CA LYS A 209 -13.58 9.00 -0.97
C LYS A 209 -12.20 8.73 -0.34
N PRO A 210 -12.11 7.87 0.70
CA PRO A 210 -10.85 7.49 1.31
C PRO A 210 -10.10 6.51 0.39
N ALA A 211 -9.40 7.10 -0.57
CA ALA A 211 -8.73 6.40 -1.65
C ALA A 211 -7.20 6.32 -1.46
N TYR A 212 -6.70 6.78 -0.32
CA TYR A 212 -5.28 6.82 0.00
C TYR A 212 -5.08 6.46 1.46
N PHE A 213 -4.03 5.72 1.78
CA PHE A 213 -3.85 5.24 3.15
C PHE A 213 -2.37 5.10 3.52
N LYS A 214 -2.09 5.13 4.83
CA LYS A 214 -0.86 4.60 5.41
C LYS A 214 -1.22 3.39 6.24
N ALA A 215 -0.30 2.44 6.29
CA ALA A 215 -0.47 1.27 7.13
C ALA A 215 0.78 1.00 7.96
N LYS A 216 0.58 0.24 9.03
CA LYS A 216 1.65 -0.42 9.75
C LYS A 216 1.61 -1.90 9.45
N LYS A 217 2.79 -2.48 9.22
CA LYS A 217 2.98 -3.91 8.99
C LYS A 217 3.53 -4.59 10.24
N LEU A 218 2.98 -5.75 10.54
CA LEU A 218 3.52 -6.65 11.54
C LEU A 218 4.78 -7.29 10.98
N VAL A 219 5.89 -7.15 11.69
CA VAL A 219 7.17 -7.77 11.32
C VAL A 219 7.73 -8.56 12.48
N VAL A 220 8.54 -9.54 12.14
CA VAL A 220 9.30 -10.33 13.09
C VAL A 220 10.48 -9.50 13.62
N GLN A 221 10.80 -9.66 14.90
CA GLN A 221 11.99 -9.09 15.52
C GLN A 221 13.15 -10.09 15.40
N ASP A 222 14.08 -9.82 14.47
CA ASP A 222 15.18 -10.75 14.14
C ASP A 222 16.13 -11.03 15.32
N ASP A 223 16.38 -10.03 16.15
CA ASP A 223 17.34 -10.12 17.27
C ASP A 223 16.98 -11.22 18.27
N LYS A 224 15.68 -11.47 18.49
CA LYS A 224 15.20 -12.51 19.43
C LYS A 224 14.85 -13.82 18.73
N LEU A 225 14.64 -13.77 17.41
CA LEU A 225 14.47 -14.97 16.60
C LEU A 225 15.77 -15.79 16.55
N ALA A 226 16.93 -15.14 16.47
CA ALA A 226 18.22 -15.83 16.45
C ALA A 226 18.45 -16.69 17.72
N TYR A 227 18.11 -16.15 18.89
CA TYR A 227 18.16 -16.90 20.15
C TYR A 227 17.17 -18.06 20.16
N PHE A 228 15.94 -17.85 19.67
CA PHE A 228 14.94 -18.91 19.56
C PHE A 228 15.39 -20.03 18.60
N ILE A 229 15.91 -19.70 17.41
CA ILE A 229 16.42 -20.67 16.45
C ILE A 229 17.56 -21.47 17.09
N SER A 230 18.46 -20.80 17.81
CA SER A 230 19.54 -21.47 18.55
C SER A 230 19.00 -22.44 19.60
N ASP A 231 18.03 -22.03 20.43
CA ASP A 231 17.41 -22.88 21.44
C ASP A 231 16.60 -24.03 20.84
N PHE A 232 15.84 -23.77 19.77
CA PHE A 232 15.06 -24.77 19.04
C PHE A 232 15.97 -25.82 18.41
N LEU A 233 17.03 -25.38 17.73
CA LEU A 233 18.07 -26.26 17.21
C LEU A 233 18.67 -27.09 18.35
N HIS A 234 19.05 -26.48 19.47
CA HIS A 234 19.62 -27.21 20.61
C HIS A 234 18.67 -28.26 21.20
N LYS A 235 17.37 -27.95 21.32
CA LYS A 235 16.35 -28.93 21.76
C LYS A 235 16.16 -30.05 20.75
N THR A 236 16.20 -29.74 19.47
CA THR A 236 16.05 -30.73 18.38
C THR A 236 17.32 -31.59 18.23
N TYR A 237 18.51 -31.03 18.44
CA TYR A 237 19.78 -31.76 18.46
C TYR A 237 19.88 -32.71 19.66
N ASN A 238 19.26 -32.36 20.80
CA ASN A 238 19.17 -33.25 21.97
C ASN A 238 18.03 -34.29 21.87
N SER A 239 17.32 -34.35 20.73
CA SER A 239 16.18 -35.27 20.57
C SER A 239 16.57 -36.73 20.33
N SER A 240 17.85 -37.09 20.30
CA SER A 240 18.26 -38.50 20.24
C SER A 240 17.96 -39.25 21.55
N GLU A 241 17.87 -38.54 22.68
CA GLU A 241 17.73 -39.16 24.01
C GLU A 241 16.36 -39.83 24.22
N TRP A 242 15.29 -39.27 23.63
CA TRP A 242 13.96 -39.87 23.71
C TRP A 242 13.80 -41.03 22.70
N THR A 243 14.47 -40.99 21.55
CA THR A 243 14.38 -42.08 20.57
C THR A 243 14.99 -43.36 21.10
N ASP A 244 16.07 -43.25 21.87
CA ASP A 244 16.76 -44.38 22.51
C ASP A 244 15.98 -44.98 23.68
N THR A 245 15.07 -44.21 24.28
CA THR A 245 14.26 -44.65 25.44
C THR A 245 12.82 -45.01 25.09
N PHE A 246 12.29 -44.52 23.96
CA PHE A 246 10.90 -44.75 23.55
C PHE A 246 10.73 -45.89 22.55
N PHE A 247 11.69 -46.12 21.65
CA PHE A 247 11.64 -47.22 20.70
C PHE A 247 12.59 -48.35 21.13
N ASP A 248 12.06 -49.57 21.30
CA ASP A 248 12.84 -50.80 21.62
C ASP A 248 13.73 -51.29 20.43
N SER A 249 14.20 -50.40 19.57
CA SER A 249 14.85 -50.73 18.30
C SER A 249 16.28 -50.21 18.20
N ASN A 250 17.19 -51.08 17.74
CA ASN A 250 18.61 -50.82 17.47
C ASN A 250 18.86 -49.90 16.26
N PHE A 251 18.12 -48.80 16.08
CA PHE A 251 18.47 -47.83 15.04
C PHE A 251 19.68 -47.01 15.51
N HIS A 252 20.87 -47.30 14.98
CA HIS A 252 22.02 -46.41 15.11
C HIS A 252 21.73 -45.14 14.32
N ASN A 253 21.34 -44.09 15.04
CA ASN A 253 21.24 -42.73 14.50
C ASN A 253 22.63 -42.11 14.45
N ASP A 254 23.43 -42.45 13.43
CA ASP A 254 24.57 -41.63 13.06
C ASP A 254 24.03 -40.32 12.45
N ILE A 255 23.86 -39.30 13.30
CA ILE A 255 23.46 -37.96 12.87
C ILE A 255 24.67 -37.30 12.19
N ALA A 256 24.98 -37.74 10.98
CA ALA A 256 25.94 -37.11 10.09
C ALA A 256 25.19 -36.45 8.93
N LEU A 257 24.59 -35.27 9.15
CA LEU A 257 24.12 -34.45 8.03
C LEU A 257 24.16 -32.93 8.35
N SER A 258 25.19 -32.31 7.76
CA SER A 258 25.30 -30.93 7.25
C SER A 258 24.37 -29.85 7.81
N SER A 259 24.82 -29.17 8.87
CA SER A 259 24.15 -28.00 9.48
C SER A 259 24.33 -26.68 8.72
N GLN A 260 25.10 -26.63 7.62
CA GLN A 260 25.48 -25.36 6.99
C GLN A 260 24.57 -24.88 5.84
N ILE A 261 23.64 -25.70 5.34
CA ILE A 261 22.91 -25.37 4.08
C ILE A 261 21.54 -24.69 4.34
N ILE A 262 20.97 -24.79 5.55
CA ILE A 262 19.57 -24.34 5.80
C ILE A 262 19.47 -22.85 6.22
N MET A 263 20.55 -22.21 6.65
CA MET A 263 20.46 -20.91 7.33
C MET A 263 20.15 -19.70 6.44
N GLN A 264 20.25 -19.78 5.11
CA GLN A 264 20.15 -18.58 4.27
C GLN A 264 18.72 -18.20 3.83
N ASN A 265 17.74 -19.11 3.90
CA ASN A 265 16.36 -18.84 3.42
C ASN A 265 15.23 -19.24 4.41
N ALA A 266 15.56 -19.69 5.63
CA ALA A 266 14.60 -20.35 6.52
C ALA A 266 14.01 -19.47 7.65
N GLN A 267 14.39 -18.19 7.76
CA GLN A 267 13.97 -17.33 8.89
C GLN A 267 12.45 -17.15 9.00
N SER A 268 11.72 -17.13 7.88
CA SER A 268 10.24 -17.09 7.88
C SER A 268 9.61 -18.44 8.28
N HIS A 269 10.26 -19.56 7.95
CA HIS A 269 9.77 -20.92 8.17
C HIS A 269 9.94 -21.41 9.62
N PHE A 270 10.93 -20.93 10.37
CA PHE A 270 11.12 -21.40 11.76
C PHE A 270 10.00 -20.99 12.71
N LEU A 271 9.40 -19.82 12.50
CA LEU A 271 8.23 -19.45 13.29
C LEU A 271 6.99 -20.30 12.91
N ASP A 272 6.93 -20.91 11.71
CA ASP A 272 5.85 -21.85 11.29
C ASP A 272 5.95 -23.16 12.06
N MET A 273 7.11 -23.43 12.65
CA MET A 273 7.38 -24.59 13.46
C MET A 273 7.10 -24.36 14.95
N LEU A 274 6.74 -23.13 15.36
CA LEU A 274 6.30 -22.87 16.74
C LEU A 274 5.04 -23.67 17.03
N GLN A 275 5.08 -24.49 18.09
CA GLN A 275 3.87 -25.19 18.52
C GLN A 275 2.84 -24.17 19.04
N ALA A 276 1.55 -24.47 18.88
CA ALA A 276 0.45 -23.55 19.23
C ALA A 276 0.51 -23.00 20.67
N ASN A 277 1.19 -23.69 21.59
CA ASN A 277 1.35 -23.29 22.99
C ASN A 277 2.63 -22.46 23.27
N GLU A 278 3.54 -22.38 22.31
CA GLU A 278 4.78 -21.60 22.41
C GLU A 278 4.59 -20.16 21.92
N LEU A 279 3.38 -19.75 21.54
CA LEU A 279 3.02 -18.38 21.16
C LEU A 279 1.97 -17.83 22.14
N ASN A 280 2.42 -17.48 23.35
CA ASN A 280 1.62 -16.90 24.44
C ASN A 280 1.73 -15.36 24.50
N PRO A 281 0.83 -14.63 25.19
CA PRO A 281 0.77 -13.16 25.11
C PRO A 281 2.10 -12.46 25.38
N ASN A 282 2.89 -13.00 26.31
CA ASN A 282 4.17 -12.43 26.71
C ASN A 282 5.25 -12.63 25.65
N ASN A 283 5.24 -13.77 24.95
CA ASN A 283 6.25 -14.05 23.94
C ASN A 283 5.90 -13.51 22.55
N ALA A 284 4.62 -13.31 22.21
CA ALA A 284 4.23 -12.65 20.97
C ALA A 284 4.79 -11.21 20.88
N LEU A 285 4.82 -10.48 22.00
CA LEU A 285 5.45 -9.16 22.09
C LEU A 285 6.98 -9.18 21.94
N LEU A 286 7.62 -10.34 22.19
CA LEU A 286 9.05 -10.52 21.97
C LEU A 286 9.37 -10.76 20.48
N TYR A 287 8.46 -11.44 19.77
CA TYR A 287 8.69 -11.85 18.38
C TYR A 287 8.16 -10.87 17.36
N PHE A 288 7.14 -10.09 17.69
CA PHE A 288 6.50 -9.21 16.73
C PHE A 288 6.60 -7.74 17.12
N LYS A 289 6.69 -6.88 16.12
CA LYS A 289 6.54 -5.43 16.28
C LYS A 289 5.82 -4.85 15.07
N TRP A 290 5.25 -3.67 15.24
CA TRP A 290 4.70 -2.90 14.14
C TRP A 290 5.77 -1.98 13.56
N THR A 291 5.86 -1.93 12.24
CA THR A 291 6.69 -0.97 11.50
C THR A 291 5.84 -0.27 10.45
N ASP A 292 6.21 0.94 10.04
CA ASP A 292 5.50 1.63 8.96
C ASP A 292 5.71 0.90 7.63
N THR A 293 4.69 0.91 6.77
CA THR A 293 4.85 0.47 5.38
C THR A 293 5.94 1.28 4.71
N ASN A 294 6.78 0.62 3.93
CA ASN A 294 7.91 1.21 3.22
C ASN A 294 7.80 0.98 1.70
N LEU A 295 8.85 1.38 0.96
CA LEU A 295 8.89 1.16 -0.49
C LEU A 295 8.89 -0.33 -0.87
N ASP A 296 9.48 -1.21 -0.07
CA ASP A 296 9.47 -2.64 -0.36
C ASP A 296 8.03 -3.20 -0.37
N ASP A 297 7.15 -2.67 0.49
CA ASP A 297 5.73 -3.04 0.49
C ASP A 297 5.00 -2.54 -0.76
N VAL A 298 5.46 -1.43 -1.35
CA VAL A 298 4.98 -0.95 -2.65
C VAL A 298 5.39 -1.91 -3.76
N GLU A 299 6.64 -2.37 -3.74
CA GLU A 299 7.18 -3.32 -4.71
C GLU A 299 6.39 -4.64 -4.71
N LYS A 300 6.00 -5.14 -3.52
CA LYS A 300 5.13 -6.33 -3.37
C LYS A 300 3.80 -6.25 -4.12
N LEU A 301 3.27 -5.05 -4.38
CA LEU A 301 2.03 -4.88 -5.17
C LEU A 301 2.24 -5.25 -6.66
N PHE A 302 3.49 -5.27 -7.12
CA PHE A 302 3.88 -5.50 -8.51
C PHE A 302 4.64 -6.81 -8.71
N GLU A 303 4.85 -7.60 -7.65
CA GLU A 303 5.39 -8.96 -7.75
C GLU A 303 4.36 -9.86 -8.45
N GLY A 304 4.65 -10.24 -9.69
CA GLY A 304 3.93 -11.26 -10.44
C GLY A 304 4.73 -12.56 -10.44
N TYR A 305 4.10 -13.68 -10.06
CA TYR A 305 4.62 -15.00 -10.39
C TYR A 305 4.24 -15.33 -11.84
N GLY A 306 5.26 -15.56 -12.69
CA GLY A 306 5.09 -16.12 -14.04
C GLY A 306 5.02 -15.09 -15.16
N SER A 307 6.19 -14.67 -15.62
CA SER A 307 6.47 -14.42 -17.04
C SER A 307 7.58 -15.36 -17.47
#